data_AF-A0A0N4UIL0-F1
#
_entry.id   AF-A0A0N4UIL0-F1
#
_cell.length_a   1.000
_cell.length_b   1.000
_cell.length_c   1.000
_cell.angle_alpha   90.00
_cell.angle_beta   90.00
_cell.angle_gamma   90.00
#
_symmetry.space_group_name_H-M   'P 1'
#
loop_
_entity.id
_entity.type
_entity.pdbx_description
1 polymer ?
#
loop_
_entity_poly.entity_id
_entity_poly.type
_entity_poly.pdbx_seq_one_letter_code
_entity_poly.pdbx_strand_id
1 'polypeptide(L)'
;MLVFLFIHFYFLRIIFIHILQNTFHLLYNDDPPRLKSNSYKGHAKGVVLFDSKSGFWLIHSVPNFPPKKYYEYPSSGIRYGQSFLCVSFQTTELGKIGEQLLYIQPEIYSSHLPEKIAFRFPTLREVIRKNSRLKNESVFSSVKKLFSSSGRQFKSFAKHRRYGKDLYRDFLAPFLKISLYTETWMNGLGDFQSECKSKYKVENIEHLQFLNRIFKNTKDHSKWAISQHRSEPYICIGDINRQVGRI
;
A
#
# COMPACT_ATOMS: atom_id res chain seq x y z
N MET A 1 -0.01 -22.35 0.75
CA MET A 1 -0.83 -22.25 1.98
C MET A 1 -0.86 -20.78 2.41
N LEU A 2 -1.87 -20.02 1.95
CA LEU A 2 -2.07 -18.62 2.31
C LEU A 2 -3.42 -18.51 3.02
N VAL A 3 -3.35 -18.63 4.34
CA VAL A 3 -4.45 -18.44 5.29
C VAL A 3 -4.71 -16.93 5.41
N PHE A 4 -5.27 -16.29 4.38
CA PHE A 4 -5.55 -14.85 4.44
C PHE A 4 -6.85 -14.51 5.21
N LEU A 5 -7.86 -15.39 5.19
CA LEU A 5 -9.15 -15.11 5.83
C LEU A 5 -9.08 -15.11 7.37
N PHE A 6 -8.30 -16.00 7.99
CA PHE A 6 -8.18 -16.07 9.46
C PHE A 6 -7.28 -14.98 10.04
N ILE A 7 -6.23 -14.55 9.33
CA ILE A 7 -5.38 -13.41 9.76
C ILE A 7 -6.22 -12.13 9.84
N HIS A 8 -7.17 -11.95 8.92
CA HIS A 8 -8.07 -10.80 8.87
C HIS A 8 -8.84 -10.59 10.18
N PHE A 9 -9.49 -11.63 10.69
CA PHE A 9 -10.44 -11.47 11.79
C PHE A 9 -9.75 -11.17 13.13
N TYR A 10 -8.58 -11.78 13.39
CA TYR A 10 -7.86 -11.57 14.65
C TYR A 10 -7.04 -10.26 14.65
N PHE A 11 -6.37 -9.90 13.55
CA PHE A 11 -5.52 -8.71 13.52
C PHE A 11 -6.32 -7.41 13.54
N LEU A 12 -7.44 -7.35 12.81
CA LEU A 12 -8.18 -6.09 12.69
C LEU A 12 -9.01 -5.80 13.94
N ARG A 13 -9.39 -6.83 14.71
CA ARG A 13 -9.96 -6.64 16.05
C ARG A 13 -8.99 -5.90 16.98
N ILE A 14 -7.67 -6.13 16.86
CA ILE A 14 -6.64 -5.42 17.64
C ILE A 14 -6.65 -3.92 17.34
N ILE A 15 -6.89 -3.49 16.09
CA ILE A 15 -7.02 -2.06 15.76
C ILE A 15 -8.07 -1.42 16.65
N PHE A 16 -9.23 -2.06 16.82
CA PHE A 16 -10.35 -1.49 17.56
C PHE A 16 -10.23 -1.66 19.07
N ILE A 17 -9.53 -2.69 19.54
CA ILE A 17 -9.34 -2.94 20.97
C ILE A 17 -8.16 -2.12 21.54
N HIS A 18 -7.25 -1.57 20.71
CA HIS A 18 -6.02 -0.90 21.16
C HIS A 18 -5.81 0.55 20.64
N ILE A 19 -6.87 1.29 20.31
CA ILE A 19 -6.75 2.76 20.22
C ILE A 19 -6.66 3.31 21.65
N LEU A 20 -5.50 3.11 22.26
CA LEU A 20 -5.12 3.68 23.54
C LEU A 20 -4.57 5.09 23.30
N GLN A 21 -4.75 5.99 24.26
CA GLN A 21 -4.29 7.39 24.17
C GLN A 21 -2.78 7.54 23.86
N ASN A 22 -1.99 6.49 24.08
CA ASN A 22 -0.53 6.47 23.88
C ASN A 22 -0.07 5.80 22.57
N THR A 23 -1.00 5.38 21.71
CA THR A 23 -0.70 4.72 20.44
C THR A 23 -0.88 5.70 19.28
N PHE A 24 0.10 5.81 18.40
CA PHE A 24 -0.08 6.47 17.11
C PHE A 24 -0.95 5.58 16.21
N HIS A 25 -1.99 6.17 15.61
CA HIS A 25 -2.72 5.52 14.53
C HIS A 25 -2.94 6.45 13.35
N LEU A 26 -2.98 5.86 12.16
CA LEU A 26 -3.32 6.54 10.92
C LEU A 26 -4.08 5.55 10.03
N LEU A 27 -5.34 5.84 9.77
CA LEU A 27 -6.19 5.09 8.84
C LEU A 27 -6.35 5.93 7.57
N TYR A 28 -6.09 5.31 6.43
CA TYR A 28 -6.14 5.99 5.14
C TYR A 28 -6.79 5.11 4.07
N ASN A 29 -7.59 5.74 3.21
CA ASN A 29 -8.28 5.08 2.10
C ASN A 29 -8.79 6.16 1.12
N ASP A 30 -8.51 6.01 -0.17
CA ASP A 30 -9.04 6.88 -1.24
C ASP A 30 -10.56 6.76 -1.45
N ASP A 31 -11.17 5.69 -0.94
CA ASP A 31 -12.61 5.46 -0.85
C ASP A 31 -13.00 5.04 0.59
N PRO A 32 -13.00 5.98 1.55
CA PRO A 32 -13.13 5.65 2.98
C PRO A 32 -14.57 5.30 3.36
N PRO A 33 -14.76 4.44 4.40
CA PRO A 33 -16.09 4.01 4.81
C PRO A 33 -16.99 5.20 5.19
N ARG A 34 -18.17 5.26 4.55
CA ARG A 34 -19.22 6.27 4.80
C ARG A 34 -18.77 7.71 4.51
N LEU A 35 -17.75 7.89 3.68
CA LEU A 35 -17.23 9.19 3.26
C LEU A 35 -17.12 9.22 1.74
N LYS A 36 -17.03 10.43 1.15
CA LYS A 36 -16.81 10.59 -0.29
C LYS A 36 -15.35 10.27 -0.63
N SER A 37 -15.14 9.65 -1.78
CA SER A 37 -13.81 9.40 -2.32
C SER A 37 -13.09 10.71 -2.67
N ASN A 38 -11.76 10.71 -2.55
CA ASN A 38 -10.93 11.88 -2.86
C ASN A 38 -9.92 11.56 -3.97
N SER A 39 -10.25 11.94 -5.20
CA SER A 39 -9.41 11.68 -6.38
C SER A 39 -8.11 12.50 -6.42
N TYR A 40 -7.97 13.54 -5.58
CA TYR A 40 -6.75 14.34 -5.51
C TYR A 40 -5.65 13.70 -4.65
N LYS A 41 -5.98 12.66 -3.88
CA LYS A 41 -5.04 11.94 -3.01
C LYS A 41 -4.55 10.66 -3.67
N GLY A 42 -3.47 10.11 -3.13
CA GLY A 42 -2.93 8.84 -3.60
C GLY A 42 -3.97 7.72 -3.50
N HIS A 43 -4.07 6.94 -4.57
CA HIS A 43 -4.83 5.69 -4.57
C HIS A 43 -4.11 4.68 -3.69
N ALA A 44 -4.37 4.74 -2.39
CA ALA A 44 -3.71 3.93 -1.38
C ALA A 44 -4.63 3.72 -0.19
N LYS A 45 -4.54 2.52 0.41
CA LYS A 45 -5.37 2.15 1.55
C LYS A 45 -4.58 1.37 2.58
N GLY A 46 -4.83 1.64 3.85
CA GLY A 46 -4.10 0.98 4.90
C GLY A 46 -4.29 1.54 6.29
N VAL A 47 -3.55 0.93 7.21
CA VAL A 47 -3.53 1.26 8.63
C VAL A 47 -2.10 1.26 9.11
N VAL A 48 -1.74 2.31 9.84
CA VAL A 48 -0.49 2.38 10.58
C VAL A 48 -0.86 2.45 12.06
N LEU A 49 -0.33 1.56 12.88
CA LEU A 49 -0.58 1.53 14.32
C LEU A 49 0.72 1.24 15.06
N PHE A 50 1.17 2.16 15.92
CA PHE A 50 2.43 2.05 16.65
C PHE A 50 2.31 2.57 18.08
N ASP A 51 2.86 1.83 19.02
CA ASP A 51 3.17 2.34 20.35
C ASP A 51 4.64 2.82 20.42
N SER A 52 5.13 3.06 21.64
CA SER A 52 6.51 3.51 21.87
C SER A 52 7.61 2.49 21.50
N LYS A 53 7.27 1.21 21.36
CA LYS A 53 8.19 0.08 21.13
C LYS A 53 8.01 -0.54 19.75
N SER A 54 6.79 -0.84 19.34
CA SER A 54 6.50 -1.54 18.10
C SER A 54 5.15 -1.18 17.50
N GLY A 55 4.89 -1.68 16.31
CA GLY A 55 3.64 -1.48 15.62
C GLY A 55 3.55 -2.32 14.36
N PHE A 56 2.58 -2.01 13.53
CA PHE A 56 2.44 -2.59 12.20
C PHE A 56 2.00 -1.57 11.18
N TRP A 57 2.30 -1.90 9.92
CA TRP A 57 1.76 -1.24 8.75
C TRP A 57 1.00 -2.27 7.91
N LEU A 58 -0.30 -2.03 7.77
CA LEU A 58 -1.22 -2.78 6.92
C LEU A 58 -1.44 -2.02 5.61
N ILE A 59 -1.24 -2.70 4.49
CA ILE A 59 -1.56 -2.24 3.13
C ILE A 59 -2.68 -3.14 2.60
N HIS A 60 -3.70 -2.55 1.95
CA HIS A 60 -4.78 -3.33 1.38
C HIS A 60 -5.44 -2.69 0.16
N SER A 61 -6.26 -3.47 -0.56
CA SER A 61 -7.00 -2.99 -1.74
C SER A 61 -8.49 -2.74 -1.50
N VAL A 62 -9.01 -3.06 -0.32
CA VAL A 62 -10.46 -3.03 -0.03
C VAL A 62 -11.03 -1.61 0.13
N PRO A 63 -12.00 -1.18 -0.71
CA PRO A 63 -12.69 0.09 -0.54
C PRO A 63 -13.62 0.04 0.68
N ASN A 64 -13.97 1.20 1.24
CA ASN A 64 -14.86 1.31 2.40
C ASN A 64 -14.37 0.56 3.66
N PHE A 65 -13.05 0.45 3.84
CA PHE A 65 -12.43 -0.29 4.94
C PHE A 65 -11.15 0.39 5.45
N PRO A 66 -10.78 0.27 6.74
CA PRO A 66 -11.63 -0.13 7.87
C PRO A 66 -12.55 0.98 8.40
N PRO A 67 -13.70 0.67 9.02
CA PRO A 67 -14.43 1.63 9.85
C PRO A 67 -13.56 2.18 10.99
N LYS A 68 -13.98 3.26 11.66
CA LYS A 68 -13.17 3.93 12.70
C LYS A 68 -13.33 3.32 14.10
N LYS A 69 -14.50 2.78 14.43
CA LYS A 69 -14.90 2.45 15.82
C LYS A 69 -15.08 0.97 16.09
N TYR A 70 -15.29 0.15 15.06
CA TYR A 70 -15.56 -1.26 15.20
C TYR A 70 -15.09 -2.01 13.96
N TYR A 71 -14.83 -3.30 14.12
CA TYR A 71 -14.47 -4.16 12.99
C TYR A 71 -15.71 -4.52 12.19
N GLU A 72 -15.69 -4.21 10.90
CA GLU A 72 -16.65 -4.67 9.91
C GLU A 72 -15.94 -4.78 8.57
N TYR A 73 -16.03 -5.96 7.94
CA TYR A 73 -15.56 -6.15 6.58
C TYR A 73 -16.69 -5.76 5.63
N PRO A 74 -16.47 -4.82 4.68
CA PRO A 74 -17.55 -4.30 3.87
C PRO A 74 -18.02 -5.35 2.85
N SER A 75 -19.33 -5.37 2.59
CA SER A 75 -19.92 -6.21 1.53
C SER A 75 -19.39 -5.88 0.13
N SER A 76 -18.87 -4.66 -0.09
CA SER A 76 -18.17 -4.33 -1.34
C SER A 76 -16.84 -5.09 -1.51
N GLY A 77 -16.20 -5.47 -0.40
CA GLY A 77 -14.92 -6.17 -0.39
C GLY A 77 -14.99 -7.64 -0.78
N ILE A 78 -16.19 -8.22 -0.97
CA ILE A 78 -16.36 -9.62 -1.41
C ILE A 78 -16.63 -9.76 -2.92
N ARG A 79 -16.83 -8.65 -3.64
CA ARG A 79 -17.19 -8.66 -5.07
C ARG A 79 -16.00 -8.91 -5.99
N TYR A 80 -14.82 -8.45 -5.60
CA TYR A 80 -13.58 -8.53 -6.36
C TYR A 80 -12.51 -9.22 -5.52
N GLY A 81 -11.50 -9.82 -6.16
CA GLY A 81 -10.29 -10.24 -5.46
C GLY A 81 -9.65 -9.05 -4.72
N GLN A 82 -9.04 -9.32 -3.56
CA GLN A 82 -8.43 -8.31 -2.71
C GLN A 82 -7.14 -8.85 -2.11
N SER A 83 -6.17 -7.96 -1.91
CA SER A 83 -4.89 -8.29 -1.29
C SER A 83 -4.70 -7.51 0.00
N PHE A 84 -4.02 -8.16 0.94
CA PHE A 84 -3.60 -7.58 2.21
C PHE A 84 -2.15 -7.95 2.50
N LEU A 85 -1.38 -6.98 2.96
CA LEU A 85 -0.04 -7.18 3.48
C LEU A 85 0.08 -6.47 4.82
N CYS A 86 0.31 -7.21 5.89
CA CYS A 86 0.55 -6.67 7.22
C CYS A 86 1.96 -7.01 7.67
N VAL A 87 2.75 -6.01 8.05
CA VAL A 87 4.12 -6.21 8.52
C VAL A 87 4.29 -5.51 9.87
N SER A 88 4.76 -6.26 10.86
CA SER A 88 5.15 -5.72 12.16
C SER A 88 6.55 -5.11 12.10
N PHE A 89 6.72 -3.96 12.70
CA PHE A 89 7.98 -3.21 12.74
C PHE A 89 8.30 -2.76 14.17
N GLN A 90 9.59 -2.57 14.45
CA GLN A 90 9.99 -1.78 15.61
C GLN A 90 9.69 -0.30 15.33
N THR A 91 9.40 0.48 16.38
CA THR A 91 9.03 1.90 16.25
C THR A 91 10.15 2.74 15.61
N THR A 92 11.40 2.26 15.61
CA THR A 92 12.52 2.90 14.88
C THR A 92 12.29 3.01 13.36
N GLU A 93 11.47 2.13 12.77
CA GLU A 93 11.15 2.18 11.33
C GLU A 93 10.04 3.19 10.99
N LEU A 94 9.32 3.70 12.01
CA LEU A 94 8.17 4.58 11.82
C LEU A 94 8.50 5.88 11.08
N GLY A 95 9.70 6.43 11.29
CA GLY A 95 10.18 7.60 10.55
C GLY A 95 10.23 7.35 9.03
N LYS A 96 10.79 6.20 8.62
CA LYS A 96 10.87 5.81 7.20
C LYS A 96 9.49 5.56 6.60
N ILE A 97 8.57 4.96 7.37
CA ILE A 97 7.17 4.80 6.96
C ILE A 97 6.52 6.17 6.76
N GLY A 98 6.72 7.11 7.70
CA GLY A 98 6.25 8.49 7.58
C GLY A 98 6.75 9.18 6.31
N GLU A 99 8.03 9.00 5.97
CA GLU A 99 8.58 9.52 4.71
C GLU A 99 7.89 8.92 3.49
N GLN A 100 7.65 7.60 3.44
CA GLN A 100 6.90 6.99 2.33
C GLN A 100 5.50 7.56 2.19
N LEU A 101 4.79 7.77 3.31
CA LEU A 101 3.45 8.36 3.32
C LEU A 101 3.41 9.81 2.80
N LEU A 102 4.50 10.58 2.94
CA LEU A 102 4.61 11.91 2.31
C LEU A 102 4.65 11.85 0.79
N TYR A 103 5.27 10.82 0.21
CA TYR A 103 5.25 10.59 -1.24
C TYR A 103 3.90 10.07 -1.71
N ILE A 104 3.33 9.10 -0.99
CA ILE A 104 2.03 8.49 -1.34
C ILE A 104 0.88 9.52 -1.25
N GLN A 105 0.92 10.43 -0.27
CA GLN A 105 -0.15 11.39 0.03
C GLN A 105 -1.55 10.76 0.11
N PRO A 106 -1.74 9.76 0.99
CA PRO A 106 -3.02 9.06 1.05
C PRO A 106 -4.12 9.93 1.67
N GLU A 107 -5.39 9.59 1.42
CA GLU A 107 -6.53 10.23 2.08
C GLU A 107 -6.68 9.70 3.50
N ILE A 108 -6.16 10.46 4.47
CA ILE A 108 -6.28 10.16 5.91
C ILE A 108 -7.66 10.59 6.39
N TYR A 109 -8.43 9.63 6.90
CA TYR A 109 -9.79 9.84 7.42
C TYR A 109 -9.91 9.62 8.94
N SER A 110 -8.88 9.07 9.59
CA SER A 110 -8.74 9.00 11.05
C SER A 110 -7.27 8.95 11.44
N SER A 111 -6.89 9.73 12.45
CA SER A 111 -5.52 9.74 12.97
C SER A 111 -5.47 10.16 14.43
N HIS A 112 -4.50 9.63 15.17
CA HIS A 112 -4.10 10.11 16.49
C HIS A 112 -2.58 10.09 16.56
N LEU A 113 -1.97 11.18 17.05
CA LEU A 113 -0.52 11.31 17.16
C LEU A 113 -0.15 11.79 18.56
N PRO A 114 0.21 10.87 19.47
CA PRO A 114 0.70 11.22 20.79
C PRO A 114 1.94 12.11 20.71
N GLU A 115 2.04 13.10 21.59
CA GLU A 115 3.11 14.11 21.54
C GLU A 115 4.51 13.50 21.66
N LYS A 116 4.67 12.45 22.48
CA LYS A 116 5.93 11.70 22.60
C LYS A 116 6.37 11.07 21.27
N ILE A 117 5.43 10.53 20.50
CA ILE A 117 5.71 9.94 19.18
C ILE A 117 5.98 11.07 18.17
N ALA A 118 5.21 12.17 18.23
CA ALA A 118 5.39 13.34 17.38
C ALA A 118 6.77 13.97 17.54
N PHE A 119 7.27 14.06 18.77
CA PHE A 119 8.59 14.58 19.08
C PHE A 119 9.70 13.71 18.49
N ARG A 120 9.56 12.38 18.59
CA ARG A 120 10.55 11.43 18.04
C ARG A 120 10.52 11.34 16.51
N PHE A 121 9.34 11.54 15.90
CA PHE A 121 9.13 11.43 14.46
C PHE A 121 8.36 12.64 13.93
N PRO A 122 9.02 13.81 13.82
CA PRO A 122 8.37 15.06 13.41
C PRO A 122 7.70 14.98 12.03
N THR A 123 8.23 14.14 11.13
CA THR A 123 7.65 13.86 9.80
C THR A 123 6.17 13.43 9.87
N LEU A 124 5.75 12.74 10.94
CA LEU A 124 4.35 12.31 11.09
C LEU A 124 3.38 13.47 11.22
N ARG A 125 3.81 14.61 11.79
CA ARG A 125 2.99 15.83 11.85
C ARG A 125 2.65 16.34 10.46
N GLU A 126 3.59 16.19 9.53
CA GLU A 126 3.44 16.68 8.16
C GLU A 126 2.54 15.78 7.33
N VAL A 127 2.68 14.46 7.54
CA VAL A 127 1.76 13.46 6.99
C VAL A 127 0.33 13.78 7.42
N ILE A 128 0.09 13.99 8.72
CA ILE A 128 -1.25 14.30 9.25
C ILE A 128 -1.77 15.65 8.78
N ARG A 129 -0.93 16.69 8.74
CA ARG A 129 -1.30 18.01 8.20
C ARG A 129 -1.57 17.98 6.69
N LYS A 130 -1.37 16.84 6.03
CA LYS A 130 -1.51 16.66 4.57
C LYS A 130 -0.64 17.67 3.80
N ASN A 131 0.50 18.07 4.37
CA ASN A 131 1.39 19.06 3.79
C ASN A 131 2.28 18.41 2.73
N SER A 132 2.13 18.86 1.47
CA SER A 132 3.03 18.47 0.39
C SER A 132 4.34 19.26 0.49
N ARG A 133 5.32 18.74 1.24
CA ARG A 133 6.72 19.20 1.15
C ARG A 133 7.22 19.21 -0.31
N LEU A 134 6.65 18.32 -1.12
CA LEU A 134 7.00 18.07 -2.52
C LEU A 134 6.58 19.19 -3.50
N LYS A 135 6.00 20.31 -3.05
CA LYS A 135 5.73 21.43 -3.97
C LYS A 135 7.02 21.95 -4.60
N ASN A 136 8.11 22.03 -3.82
CA ASN A 136 9.41 22.56 -4.26
C ASN A 136 10.45 21.46 -4.52
N GLU A 137 10.12 20.19 -4.32
CA GLU A 137 11.05 19.10 -4.61
C GLU A 137 11.10 18.80 -6.11
N SER A 138 12.29 18.39 -6.58
CA SER A 138 12.53 17.87 -7.93
C SER A 138 12.40 16.34 -8.01
N VAL A 139 12.38 15.67 -6.86
CA VAL A 139 12.31 14.21 -6.77
C VAL A 139 10.91 13.80 -6.32
N PHE A 140 10.22 13.03 -7.15
CA PHE A 140 8.82 12.62 -6.90
C PHE A 140 8.67 11.14 -6.59
N SER A 141 9.76 10.44 -6.30
CA SER A 141 9.77 9.03 -5.94
C SER A 141 10.75 8.76 -4.80
N SER A 142 10.53 7.68 -4.08
CA SER A 142 11.33 7.31 -2.91
C SER A 142 11.42 5.80 -2.76
N VAL A 143 12.59 5.33 -2.33
CA VAL A 143 12.82 3.94 -1.93
C VAL A 143 13.37 3.90 -0.51
N LYS A 144 12.74 3.12 0.37
CA LYS A 144 13.20 2.91 1.74
C LYS A 144 13.40 1.45 2.06
N LYS A 145 14.53 1.15 2.71
CA LYS A 145 14.84 -0.16 3.27
C LYS A 145 14.22 -0.25 4.67
N LEU A 146 13.27 -1.16 4.83
CA LEU A 146 12.57 -1.44 6.09
C LEU A 146 12.95 -2.82 6.61
N PHE A 147 12.90 -3.00 7.93
CA PHE A 147 13.11 -4.30 8.58
C PHE A 147 11.94 -4.65 9.49
N SER A 148 11.31 -5.80 9.26
CA SER A 148 10.28 -6.28 10.18
C SER A 148 10.85 -6.51 11.58
N SER A 149 9.98 -6.66 12.58
CA SER A 149 10.39 -7.03 13.93
C SER A 149 11.17 -8.35 13.99
N SER A 150 11.00 -9.23 13.01
CA SER A 150 11.75 -10.49 12.85
C SER A 150 13.05 -10.37 12.03
N GLY A 151 13.45 -9.15 11.65
CA GLY A 151 14.67 -8.90 10.87
C GLY A 151 14.53 -9.14 9.35
N ARG A 152 13.33 -9.46 8.84
CA ARG A 152 13.11 -9.61 7.40
C ARG A 152 13.19 -8.24 6.73
N GLN A 153 14.02 -8.14 5.70
CA GLN A 153 14.18 -6.91 4.92
C GLN A 153 13.03 -6.74 3.91
N PHE A 154 12.53 -5.51 3.80
CA PHE A 154 11.58 -5.04 2.79
C PHE A 154 12.14 -3.80 2.08
N LYS A 155 11.74 -3.59 0.83
CA LYS A 155 11.92 -2.32 0.12
C LYS A 155 10.54 -1.71 -0.10
N SER A 156 10.31 -0.52 0.45
CA SER A 156 9.11 0.26 0.17
C SER A 156 9.41 1.21 -0.97
N PHE A 157 8.56 1.18 -1.99
CA PHE A 157 8.60 2.08 -3.14
C PHE A 157 7.39 3.00 -3.05
N ALA A 158 7.62 4.30 -3.06
CA ALA A 158 6.58 5.30 -3.08
C ALA A 158 6.79 6.27 -4.24
N LYS A 159 5.69 6.71 -4.83
CA LYS A 159 5.69 7.80 -5.80
C LYS A 159 4.62 8.81 -5.46
N HIS A 160 4.91 10.06 -5.75
CA HIS A 160 3.97 11.15 -5.78
C HIS A 160 3.31 11.26 -7.15
N ARG A 161 2.13 11.88 -7.23
CA ARG A 161 1.41 12.10 -8.51
C ARG A 161 2.26 12.81 -9.57
N ARG A 162 3.20 13.68 -9.14
CA ARG A 162 4.13 14.37 -10.06
C ARG A 162 5.22 13.47 -10.65
N TYR A 163 5.36 12.21 -10.20
CA TYR A 163 6.28 11.25 -10.82
C TYR A 163 5.94 11.03 -12.29
N GLY A 164 4.65 11.02 -12.63
CA GLY A 164 4.22 11.18 -14.01
C GLY A 164 4.50 9.96 -14.89
N LYS A 165 4.73 8.77 -14.31
CA LYS A 165 5.11 7.53 -15.03
C LYS A 165 4.57 6.25 -14.36
N ASP A 166 4.60 5.11 -15.08
CA ASP A 166 4.16 3.80 -14.57
C ASP A 166 5.09 3.35 -13.42
N LEU A 167 4.51 3.02 -12.26
CA LEU A 167 5.25 2.56 -11.10
C LEU A 167 6.05 1.27 -11.40
N TYR A 168 5.47 0.35 -12.16
CA TYR A 168 6.08 -0.95 -12.38
C TYR A 168 7.16 -0.87 -13.45
N ARG A 169 6.79 -0.37 -14.64
CA ARG A 169 7.69 -0.25 -15.80
C ARG A 169 8.80 0.76 -15.58
N ASP A 170 8.47 1.95 -15.07
CA ASP A 170 9.41 3.07 -15.08
C ASP A 170 10.15 3.22 -13.74
N PHE A 171 9.76 2.49 -12.68
CA PHE A 171 10.40 2.60 -11.38
C PHE A 171 10.85 1.24 -10.80
N LEU A 172 9.92 0.31 -10.53
CA LEU A 172 10.25 -0.96 -9.88
C LEU A 172 11.21 -1.83 -10.71
N ALA A 173 10.84 -2.14 -11.95
CA ALA A 173 11.60 -3.05 -12.80
C ALA A 173 13.02 -2.53 -13.09
N PRO A 174 13.23 -1.24 -13.46
CA PRO A 174 14.57 -0.70 -13.66
C PRO A 174 15.40 -0.60 -12.37
N PHE A 175 14.77 -0.26 -11.24
CA PHE A 175 15.48 -0.15 -9.96
C PHE A 175 15.96 -1.52 -9.45
N LEU A 176 15.09 -2.53 -9.54
CA LEU A 176 15.42 -3.89 -9.13
C LEU A 176 16.25 -4.65 -10.18
N LYS A 177 16.27 -4.16 -11.42
CA LYS A 177 16.90 -4.80 -12.58
C LYS A 177 16.29 -6.16 -12.90
N ILE A 178 14.98 -6.28 -12.78
CA ILE A 178 14.23 -7.53 -12.99
C ILE A 178 13.04 -7.31 -13.92
N SER A 179 12.71 -8.34 -14.69
CA SER A 179 11.42 -8.41 -15.38
C SER A 179 10.32 -8.88 -14.41
N LEU A 180 9.10 -8.36 -14.59
CA LEU A 180 7.96 -8.58 -13.71
C LEU A 180 6.77 -9.18 -14.46
N TYR A 181 6.05 -10.08 -13.79
CA TYR A 181 4.63 -10.31 -14.05
C TYR A 181 3.80 -9.46 -13.08
N THR A 182 2.81 -8.73 -13.59
CA THR A 182 1.99 -7.81 -12.79
C THR A 182 0.53 -8.17 -12.87
N GLU A 183 -0.07 -8.45 -11.72
CA GLU A 183 -1.51 -8.56 -11.55
C GLU A 183 -2.03 -7.24 -10.97
N THR A 184 -2.85 -6.54 -11.75
CA THR A 184 -3.51 -5.31 -11.32
C THR A 184 -4.90 -5.23 -11.93
N TRP A 185 -5.77 -4.40 -11.36
CA TRP A 185 -7.13 -4.25 -11.87
C TRP A 185 -7.15 -3.59 -13.25
N MET A 186 -7.34 -4.39 -14.30
CA MET A 186 -7.38 -3.99 -15.71
C MET A 186 -8.83 -3.75 -16.17
N ASN A 187 -9.54 -2.88 -15.47
CA ASN A 187 -10.93 -2.52 -15.81
C ASN A 187 -11.15 -1.01 -15.66
N GLY A 188 -10.16 -0.21 -16.07
CA GLY A 188 -10.28 1.24 -16.02
C GLY A 188 -9.85 1.91 -17.31
N LEU A 189 -9.98 3.24 -17.32
CA LEU A 189 -9.62 4.02 -18.50
C LEU A 189 -8.09 4.08 -18.64
N GLY A 190 -7.61 3.65 -19.80
CA GLY A 190 -6.19 3.70 -20.15
C GLY A 190 -5.35 2.66 -19.41
N ASP A 191 -5.82 1.43 -19.33
CA ASP A 191 -5.00 0.32 -18.81
C ASP A 191 -3.74 0.14 -19.67
N PHE A 192 -2.57 0.10 -19.01
CA PHE A 192 -1.30 -0.06 -19.70
C PHE A 192 -1.17 -1.46 -20.27
N GLN A 193 -0.77 -1.56 -21.54
CA GLN A 193 -0.41 -2.84 -22.15
C GLN A 193 0.91 -3.38 -21.58
N SER A 194 1.14 -4.68 -21.77
CA SER A 194 2.41 -5.31 -21.42
C SER A 194 3.58 -4.61 -22.13
N GLU A 195 4.65 -4.34 -21.41
CA GLU A 195 5.89 -3.79 -21.95
C GLU A 195 6.90 -4.94 -22.14
N CYS A 196 7.02 -5.40 -23.38
CA CYS A 196 7.85 -6.56 -23.73
C CYS A 196 9.15 -6.20 -24.46
N LYS A 197 9.35 -4.92 -24.81
CA LYS A 197 10.49 -4.45 -25.62
C LYS A 197 11.61 -3.89 -24.77
N SER A 198 11.30 -3.34 -23.60
CA SER A 198 12.30 -2.82 -22.68
C SER A 198 13.22 -3.94 -22.12
N LYS A 199 14.40 -3.54 -21.62
CA LYS A 199 15.37 -4.46 -21.00
C LYS A 199 14.77 -5.25 -19.81
N TYR A 200 13.90 -4.62 -19.05
CA TYR A 200 13.23 -5.18 -17.88
C TYR A 200 11.73 -5.20 -18.14
N LYS A 201 11.23 -6.34 -18.63
CA LYS A 201 9.86 -6.47 -19.12
C LYS A 201 8.85 -6.33 -17.98
N VAL A 202 7.67 -5.80 -18.29
CA VAL A 202 6.55 -5.74 -17.34
C VAL A 202 5.29 -6.24 -18.04
N GLU A 203 4.99 -7.50 -17.81
CA GLU A 203 3.93 -8.25 -18.48
C GLU A 203 2.71 -8.38 -17.57
N ASN A 204 1.53 -8.02 -18.10
CA ASN A 204 0.29 -8.15 -17.36
C ASN A 204 -0.13 -9.61 -17.25
N ILE A 205 -0.57 -10.00 -16.06
CA ILE A 205 -1.31 -11.25 -15.85
C ILE A 205 -2.77 -10.97 -16.25
N GLU A 206 -3.32 -11.79 -17.14
CA GLU A 206 -4.71 -11.67 -17.59
C GLU A 206 -5.68 -12.55 -16.80
N HIS A 207 -5.19 -13.72 -16.39
CA HIS A 207 -5.96 -14.75 -15.73
C HIS A 207 -5.18 -15.33 -14.55
N LEU A 208 -5.87 -15.52 -13.43
CA LEU A 208 -5.35 -16.20 -12.26
C LEU A 208 -6.12 -17.48 -12.00
N GLN A 209 -5.39 -18.49 -11.53
CA GLN A 209 -5.98 -19.70 -10.98
C GLN A 209 -5.64 -19.82 -9.50
N PHE A 210 -6.66 -19.90 -8.66
CA PHE A 210 -6.52 -20.06 -7.21
C PHE A 210 -7.60 -20.98 -6.65
N LEU A 211 -7.21 -21.99 -5.87
CA LEU A 211 -8.12 -22.99 -5.27
C LEU A 211 -9.15 -23.54 -6.28
N ASN A 212 -8.67 -23.96 -7.45
CA ASN A 212 -9.49 -24.47 -8.57
C ASN A 212 -10.49 -23.47 -9.18
N ARG A 213 -10.35 -22.17 -8.90
CA ARG A 213 -11.12 -21.11 -9.56
C ARG A 213 -10.22 -20.31 -10.48
N ILE A 214 -10.70 -20.07 -11.70
CA ILE A 214 -10.06 -19.18 -12.65
C ILE A 214 -10.84 -17.87 -12.69
N PHE A 215 -10.15 -16.74 -12.60
CA PHE A 215 -10.77 -15.43 -12.74
C PHE A 215 -9.88 -14.48 -13.54
N LYS A 216 -10.51 -13.50 -14.19
CA LYS A 216 -9.83 -12.45 -14.95
C LYS A 216 -9.32 -11.36 -14.01
N ASN A 217 -8.23 -10.71 -14.38
CA ASN A 217 -7.71 -9.51 -13.70
C ASN A 217 -8.76 -8.38 -13.56
N THR A 218 -9.74 -8.29 -14.46
CA THR A 218 -10.87 -7.35 -14.38
C THR A 218 -11.80 -7.60 -13.18
N LYS A 219 -11.68 -8.78 -12.56
CA LYS A 219 -12.40 -9.22 -11.36
C LYS A 219 -11.51 -9.25 -10.11
N ASP A 220 -10.30 -8.71 -10.18
CA ASP A 220 -9.38 -8.64 -9.04
C ASP A 220 -8.92 -7.19 -8.80
N HIS A 221 -9.12 -6.69 -7.58
CA HIS A 221 -8.60 -5.40 -7.12
C HIS A 221 -7.22 -5.51 -6.47
N SER A 222 -6.70 -6.73 -6.29
CA SER A 222 -5.35 -6.97 -5.81
C SER A 222 -4.34 -6.33 -6.75
N LYS A 223 -3.23 -5.88 -6.18
CA LYS A 223 -2.16 -5.21 -6.92
C LYS A 223 -0.85 -5.78 -6.47
N TRP A 224 -0.33 -6.70 -7.26
CA TRP A 224 0.90 -7.38 -6.93
C TRP A 224 1.74 -7.66 -8.18
N ALA A 225 3.02 -7.85 -7.96
CA ALA A 225 3.96 -8.22 -8.99
C ALA A 225 4.94 -9.26 -8.47
N ILE A 226 5.36 -10.16 -9.36
CA ILE A 226 6.39 -11.14 -9.07
C ILE A 226 7.50 -11.04 -10.10
N SER A 227 8.72 -11.34 -9.67
CA SER A 227 9.83 -11.53 -10.60
C SER A 227 9.55 -12.70 -11.56
N GLN A 228 9.91 -12.52 -12.82
CA GLN A 228 9.89 -13.60 -13.81
C GLN A 228 10.99 -14.64 -13.56
N HIS A 229 12.04 -14.28 -12.84
CA HIS A 229 13.19 -15.14 -12.57
C HIS A 229 13.23 -15.63 -11.13
N ARG A 230 13.27 -16.96 -10.97
CA ARG A 230 13.28 -17.61 -9.65
C ARG A 230 14.54 -17.32 -8.83
N SER A 231 15.66 -16.97 -9.48
CA SER A 231 16.92 -16.58 -8.81
C SER A 231 16.79 -15.26 -8.05
N GLU A 232 15.81 -14.42 -8.41
CA GLU A 232 15.56 -13.13 -7.79
C GLU A 232 14.08 -13.04 -7.38
N PRO A 233 13.66 -13.80 -6.35
CA PRO A 233 12.25 -14.07 -6.06
C PRO A 233 11.54 -12.89 -5.36
N TYR A 234 11.55 -11.72 -6.00
CA TYR A 234 10.82 -10.56 -5.53
C TYR A 234 9.31 -10.79 -5.66
N ILE A 235 8.59 -10.43 -4.59
CA ILE A 235 7.14 -10.31 -4.55
C ILE A 235 6.85 -8.88 -4.08
N CYS A 236 6.05 -8.16 -4.85
CA CYS A 236 5.62 -6.80 -4.56
C CYS A 236 4.11 -6.82 -4.32
N ILE A 237 3.63 -6.19 -3.25
CA ILE A 237 2.21 -5.98 -2.96
C ILE A 237 2.05 -4.50 -2.67
N GLY A 238 1.03 -3.86 -3.24
CA GLY A 238 0.88 -2.42 -3.08
C GLY A 238 -0.48 -1.87 -3.47
N ASP A 239 -0.48 -0.58 -3.81
CA ASP A 239 -1.67 0.26 -3.88
C ASP A 239 -2.05 0.70 -5.30
N ILE A 240 -1.11 0.63 -6.25
CA ILE A 240 -1.23 1.23 -7.58
C ILE A 240 -1.58 0.21 -8.67
N ASN A 241 -2.63 0.48 -9.46
CA ASN A 241 -2.89 -0.26 -10.69
C ASN A 241 -2.03 0.26 -11.84
N ARG A 242 -1.84 -0.54 -12.89
CA ARG A 242 -1.18 -0.11 -14.13
C ARG A 242 -2.15 0.61 -15.07
N GLN A 243 -2.48 1.87 -14.79
CA GLN A 243 -3.42 2.67 -15.59
C GLN A 243 -2.95 4.11 -15.80
N VAL A 244 -3.32 4.73 -16.92
CA VAL A 244 -2.98 6.11 -17.27
C VAL A 244 -3.46 7.10 -16.21
N GLY A 245 -4.65 6.89 -15.65
CA GLY A 245 -5.18 7.70 -14.53
C GLY A 245 -4.46 7.52 -13.19
N ARG A 246 -3.37 6.74 -13.15
CA ARG A 246 -2.55 6.46 -11.95
C ARG A 246 -1.09 6.86 -12.13
N ILE A 247 -0.78 7.56 -13.23
CA ILE A 247 0.52 8.12 -13.57
C ILE A 247 0.91 9.24 -12.59
#